data_AF-A0A1H9H9H6-F1
#
_entry.id   AF-A0A1H9H9H6-F1
#
_cell.length_a   1.000
_cell.length_b   1.000
_cell.length_c   1.000
_cell.angle_alpha   90.00
_cell.angle_beta   90.00
_cell.angle_gamma   90.00
#
_symmetry.space_group_name_H-M   'P 1'
#
loop_
_entity.id
_entity.type
_entity.pdbx_description
1 polymer ?
#
loop_
_entity_poly.entity_id
_entity_poly.type
_entity_poly.pdbx_seq_one_letter_code
_entity_poly.pdbx_strand_id
1 'polypeptide(L)'
;MTTTDAPTGASTDATDTSTGTSAGTAPDFKVADLSLAAFGRKEITLAEHEMPGLMAIREEYAAARPLAGARITGSLHMTVQTAVLIETLVALGARVRWASCNIFSTQDHAAAAVAVGPDGTPEDPRGVPVFAWKGESLQEYWWCTEQALTWPDAPTGGPNMILDDGGDATLLVHKGVEYEKAGAVPDVATAESEEHAVILGLLARTLAERPGKWTQLASEIRGVTEETTTGVHRLYEMQREGALLFPAINVNDSVTKSKFDNKY
;
A
#
# COMPACT_ATOMS: atom_id res chain seq x y z
N MET A 1 -49.76 28.15 -52.84
CA MET A 1 -50.67 27.30 -53.65
C MET A 1 -49.80 26.43 -54.55
N THR A 2 -50.27 25.20 -54.83
CA THR A 2 -49.67 24.07 -55.58
C THR A 2 -48.56 23.30 -54.84
N THR A 3 -48.90 22.28 -54.03
CA THR A 3 -49.20 20.84 -54.37
C THR A 3 -47.91 20.01 -54.55
N THR A 4 -47.48 19.27 -53.51
CA THR A 4 -47.63 17.80 -53.29
C THR A 4 -46.79 16.93 -54.22
N ASP A 5 -45.90 16.14 -53.61
CA ASP A 5 -45.84 14.69 -53.86
C ASP A 5 -45.06 13.98 -52.74
N ALA A 6 -45.62 12.89 -52.24
CA ALA A 6 -44.90 11.81 -51.57
C ALA A 6 -44.61 10.71 -52.61
N PRO A 7 -43.57 9.88 -52.45
CA PRO A 7 -43.90 8.54 -51.96
C PRO A 7 -42.83 7.85 -51.07
N THR A 8 -43.36 7.01 -50.18
CA THR A 8 -42.89 5.72 -49.62
C THR A 8 -41.47 5.22 -49.89
N GLY A 9 -40.78 4.79 -48.82
CA GLY A 9 -39.62 3.89 -48.89
C GLY A 9 -39.17 3.34 -47.54
N ALA A 10 -39.54 2.08 -47.28
CA ALA A 10 -38.88 1.06 -46.45
C ALA A 10 -38.40 1.38 -45.00
N SER A 11 -39.11 0.74 -44.07
CA SER A 11 -38.65 0.37 -42.72
C SER A 11 -37.42 -0.54 -42.78
N THR A 12 -36.36 -0.18 -42.04
CA THR A 12 -35.41 -1.14 -41.47
C THR A 12 -35.09 -0.70 -40.05
N ASP A 13 -35.73 -1.37 -39.08
CA ASP A 13 -35.27 -1.46 -37.70
C ASP A 13 -33.85 -2.03 -37.69
N ALA A 14 -32.89 -1.20 -37.29
CA ALA A 14 -31.58 -1.65 -36.87
C ALA A 14 -31.44 -1.28 -35.40
N THR A 15 -31.75 -2.27 -34.55
CA THR A 15 -31.40 -2.27 -33.13
C THR A 15 -29.89 -2.12 -33.01
N ASP A 16 -29.44 -0.90 -32.71
CA ASP A 16 -28.06 -0.61 -32.32
C ASP A 16 -27.85 -1.10 -30.88
N THR A 17 -27.57 -2.40 -30.75
CA THR A 17 -27.03 -2.97 -29.52
C THR A 17 -25.55 -2.61 -29.45
N SER A 18 -25.24 -1.37 -29.09
CA SER A 18 -23.88 -1.01 -28.66
C SER A 18 -23.66 -1.59 -27.26
N THR A 19 -23.25 -2.85 -27.18
CA THR A 19 -22.67 -3.42 -25.96
C THR A 19 -21.36 -2.70 -25.71
N GLY A 20 -21.43 -1.63 -24.91
CA GLY A 20 -20.27 -0.96 -24.35
C GLY A 20 -19.56 -1.93 -23.41
N THR A 21 -18.53 -2.59 -23.93
CA THR A 21 -17.57 -3.32 -23.11
C THR A 21 -16.80 -2.28 -22.29
N SER A 22 -17.24 -1.99 -21.06
CA SER A 22 -16.35 -1.36 -20.09
C SER A 22 -15.26 -2.38 -19.78
N ALA A 23 -14.08 -2.19 -20.34
CA ALA A 23 -12.89 -2.88 -19.88
C ALA A 23 -12.75 -2.56 -18.38
N GLY A 24 -13.13 -3.52 -17.53
CA GLY A 24 -13.05 -3.34 -16.09
C GLY A 24 -11.60 -3.07 -15.72
N THR A 25 -11.32 -1.88 -15.20
CA THR A 25 -10.07 -1.60 -14.50
C THR A 25 -9.89 -2.68 -13.43
N ALA A 26 -8.76 -3.38 -13.46
CA ALA A 26 -8.43 -4.37 -12.45
C ALA A 26 -8.55 -3.78 -11.04
N PRO A 27 -8.96 -4.56 -10.03
CA PRO A 27 -9.07 -4.07 -8.66
C PRO A 27 -7.73 -3.52 -8.15
N ASP A 28 -7.78 -2.39 -7.44
CA ASP A 28 -6.61 -1.73 -6.82
C ASP A 28 -6.20 -2.42 -5.50
N PHE A 29 -6.05 -3.74 -5.56
CA PHE A 29 -5.52 -4.59 -4.49
C PHE A 29 -5.11 -5.94 -5.10
N LYS A 30 -4.29 -6.71 -4.39
CA LYS A 30 -3.99 -8.11 -4.72
C LYS A 30 -3.80 -8.90 -3.43
N VAL A 31 -4.74 -9.82 -3.18
CA VAL A 31 -4.78 -10.72 -2.02
C VAL A 31 -5.03 -12.15 -2.50
N ALA A 32 -4.80 -13.16 -1.65
CA ALA A 32 -4.96 -14.55 -2.04
C ALA A 32 -6.39 -14.93 -2.44
N ASP A 33 -7.38 -14.60 -1.60
CA ASP A 33 -8.79 -14.95 -1.80
C ASP A 33 -9.72 -14.02 -1.00
N LEU A 34 -10.55 -13.24 -1.70
CA LEU A 34 -11.52 -12.33 -1.08
C LEU A 34 -12.65 -13.07 -0.34
N SER A 35 -12.92 -14.34 -0.66
CA SER A 35 -13.97 -15.12 0.01
C SER A 35 -13.68 -15.30 1.51
N LEU A 36 -12.42 -15.15 1.91
CA LEU A 36 -11.97 -15.23 3.30
C LEU A 36 -12.34 -13.99 4.14
N ALA A 37 -12.82 -12.90 3.53
CA ALA A 37 -13.09 -11.65 4.24
C ALA A 37 -14.07 -11.79 5.41
N ALA A 38 -15.09 -12.65 5.28
CA ALA A 38 -16.04 -12.89 6.36
C ALA A 38 -15.41 -13.62 7.56
N PHE A 39 -14.42 -14.48 7.33
CA PHE A 39 -13.64 -15.10 8.40
C PHE A 39 -12.71 -14.08 9.04
N GLY A 40 -11.95 -13.32 8.24
CA GLY A 40 -11.07 -12.29 8.77
C GLY A 40 -11.78 -11.20 9.55
N ARG A 41 -12.99 -10.78 9.13
CA ARG A 41 -13.81 -9.83 9.89
C ARG A 41 -14.13 -10.34 11.29
N LYS A 42 -14.44 -11.64 11.45
CA LYS A 42 -14.70 -12.22 12.78
C LYS A 42 -13.45 -12.19 13.65
N GLU A 43 -12.29 -12.50 13.11
CA GLU A 43 -11.03 -12.45 13.88
C GLU A 43 -10.61 -11.03 14.21
N ILE A 44 -10.84 -10.06 13.31
CA ILE A 44 -10.64 -8.63 13.59
C ILE A 44 -11.52 -8.19 14.76
N THR A 45 -12.81 -8.50 14.76
CA THR A 45 -13.71 -8.16 15.87
C THR A 45 -13.28 -8.79 17.20
N LEU A 46 -12.75 -10.01 17.18
CA LEU A 46 -12.17 -10.63 18.37
C LEU A 46 -10.89 -9.91 18.82
N ALA A 47 -10.01 -9.59 17.88
CA ALA A 47 -8.76 -8.88 18.16
C ALA A 47 -8.99 -7.47 18.71
N GLU A 48 -10.03 -6.77 18.29
CA GLU A 48 -10.41 -5.45 18.86
C GLU A 48 -10.61 -5.51 20.38
N HIS A 49 -11.12 -6.64 20.92
CA HIS A 49 -11.26 -6.81 22.37
C HIS A 49 -9.91 -7.00 23.08
N GLU A 50 -8.91 -7.54 22.39
CA GLU A 50 -7.55 -7.76 22.90
C GLU A 50 -6.59 -6.62 22.55
N MET A 51 -7.05 -5.57 21.85
CA MET A 51 -6.24 -4.41 21.47
C MET A 51 -6.78 -3.09 22.06
N PRO A 52 -6.94 -3.00 23.40
CA PRO A 52 -7.58 -1.86 24.05
C PRO A 52 -6.87 -0.53 23.79
N GLY A 53 -5.55 -0.55 23.56
CA GLY A 53 -4.80 0.67 23.21
C GLY A 53 -5.27 1.30 21.89
N LEU A 54 -5.46 0.50 20.84
CA LEU A 54 -5.97 1.00 19.57
C LEU A 54 -7.44 1.42 19.67
N MET A 55 -8.25 0.67 20.42
CA MET A 55 -9.66 1.00 20.61
C MET A 55 -9.84 2.30 21.39
N ALA A 56 -9.03 2.54 22.43
CA ALA A 56 -9.02 3.80 23.15
C ALA A 56 -8.59 4.99 22.26
N ILE A 57 -7.59 4.80 21.39
CA ILE A 57 -7.19 5.83 20.41
C ILE A 57 -8.34 6.15 19.45
N ARG A 58 -9.09 5.14 18.97
CA ARG A 58 -10.27 5.38 18.14
C ARG A 58 -11.32 6.17 18.90
N GLU A 59 -11.64 5.79 20.13
CA GLU A 59 -12.61 6.50 20.98
C GLU A 59 -12.21 7.97 21.20
N GLU A 60 -10.93 8.21 21.49
CA GLU A 60 -10.42 9.56 21.80
C GLU A 60 -10.34 10.46 20.57
N TYR A 61 -9.86 9.94 19.43
CA TYR A 61 -9.44 10.78 18.30
C TYR A 61 -10.28 10.65 17.02
N ALA A 62 -11.18 9.67 16.89
CA ALA A 62 -11.95 9.49 15.65
C ALA A 62 -12.79 10.72 15.30
N ALA A 63 -13.37 11.41 16.29
CA ALA A 63 -14.15 12.62 16.06
C ALA A 63 -13.29 13.79 15.55
N ALA A 64 -12.03 13.90 16.01
CA ALA A 64 -11.11 14.96 15.61
C ALA A 64 -10.46 14.71 14.24
N ARG A 65 -10.43 13.44 13.79
CA ARG A 65 -9.82 13.01 12.52
C ARG A 65 -8.41 13.59 12.29
N PRO A 66 -7.46 13.39 13.23
CA PRO A 66 -6.15 14.05 13.17
C PRO A 66 -5.30 13.63 11.97
N LEU A 67 -5.59 12.48 11.35
CA LEU A 67 -4.90 11.99 10.16
C LEU A 67 -5.61 12.39 8.85
N ALA A 68 -6.61 13.28 8.90
CA ALA A 68 -7.24 13.79 7.69
C ALA A 68 -6.20 14.40 6.72
N GLY A 69 -6.18 13.88 5.49
CA GLY A 69 -5.22 14.28 4.46
C GLY A 69 -3.91 13.46 4.45
N ALA A 70 -3.71 12.58 5.43
CA ALA A 70 -2.64 11.59 5.40
C ALA A 70 -2.85 10.57 4.28
N ARG A 71 -1.76 10.24 3.58
CA ARG A 71 -1.64 9.13 2.64
C ARG A 71 -0.52 8.24 3.18
N ILE A 72 -0.91 7.22 3.93
CA ILE A 72 0.02 6.35 4.65
C ILE A 72 0.25 5.09 3.84
N THR A 73 1.48 4.88 3.40
CA THR A 73 1.91 3.56 2.93
C THR A 73 2.43 2.77 4.11
N GLY A 74 1.83 1.61 4.37
CA GLY A 74 2.33 0.65 5.35
C GLY A 74 3.10 -0.49 4.69
N SER A 75 4.26 -0.83 5.26
CA SER A 75 5.00 -2.06 4.98
C SER A 75 5.26 -2.75 6.32
N LEU A 76 4.33 -3.61 6.70
CA LEU A 76 4.33 -4.33 7.97
C LEU A 76 3.55 -5.63 7.76
N HIS A 77 3.92 -6.70 8.47
CA HIS A 77 3.22 -7.99 8.42
C HIS A 77 1.68 -7.84 8.31
N MET A 78 1.08 -8.39 7.25
CA MET A 78 -0.36 -8.26 7.01
C MET A 78 -1.15 -9.29 7.82
N THR A 79 -1.33 -9.01 9.12
CA THR A 79 -2.02 -9.90 10.08
C THR A 79 -3.37 -9.31 10.53
N VAL A 80 -4.11 -10.07 11.35
CA VAL A 80 -5.31 -9.59 12.05
C VAL A 80 -5.00 -8.39 12.94
N GLN A 81 -3.87 -8.38 13.64
CA GLN A 81 -3.46 -7.26 14.50
C GLN A 81 -3.20 -6.01 13.67
N THR A 82 -2.51 -6.17 12.54
CA THR A 82 -2.27 -5.08 11.58
C THR A 82 -3.56 -4.59 10.94
N ALA A 83 -4.55 -5.47 10.70
CA ALA A 83 -5.86 -5.04 10.22
C ALA A 83 -6.55 -4.07 11.21
N VAL A 84 -6.49 -4.34 12.52
CA VAL A 84 -7.01 -3.41 13.54
C VAL A 84 -6.23 -2.08 13.54
N LEU A 85 -4.91 -2.12 13.33
CA LEU A 85 -4.09 -0.91 13.15
C LEU A 85 -4.53 -0.10 11.92
N ILE A 86 -4.64 -0.74 10.75
CA ILE A 86 -5.07 -0.10 9.50
C ILE A 86 -6.43 0.57 9.68
N GLU A 87 -7.42 -0.15 10.22
CA GLU A 87 -8.76 0.39 10.46
C GLU A 87 -8.76 1.52 11.49
N THR A 88 -7.80 1.52 12.43
CA THR A 88 -7.59 2.66 13.34
C THR A 88 -7.09 3.89 12.57
N LEU A 89 -6.08 3.74 11.71
CA LEU A 89 -5.57 4.85 10.89
C LEU A 89 -6.68 5.46 10.01
N VAL A 90 -7.51 4.60 9.40
CA VAL A 90 -8.66 5.02 8.59
C VAL A 90 -9.71 5.74 9.44
N ALA A 91 -10.06 5.21 10.61
CA ALA A 91 -11.00 5.84 11.54
C ALA A 91 -10.52 7.23 11.99
N LEU A 92 -9.20 7.43 12.12
CA LEU A 92 -8.58 8.72 12.41
C LEU A 92 -8.46 9.65 11.19
N GLY A 93 -8.95 9.23 10.02
CA GLY A 93 -9.08 10.05 8.81
C GLY A 93 -8.00 9.84 7.75
N ALA A 94 -7.07 8.90 7.93
CA ALA A 94 -6.05 8.62 6.93
C ALA A 94 -6.63 7.89 5.70
N ARG A 95 -6.01 8.09 4.54
CA ARG A 95 -6.05 7.09 3.47
C ARG A 95 -4.84 6.18 3.63
N VAL A 96 -5.01 4.90 3.35
CA VAL A 96 -3.97 3.89 3.56
C VAL A 96 -3.77 3.06 2.28
N ARG A 97 -2.55 2.59 2.04
CA ARG A 97 -2.21 1.49 1.12
C ARG A 97 -1.23 0.57 1.83
N TRP A 98 -1.32 -0.74 1.64
CA TRP A 98 -0.55 -1.69 2.45
C TRP A 98 0.13 -2.78 1.63
N ALA A 99 1.34 -3.15 2.04
CA ALA A 99 2.03 -4.37 1.68
C ALA A 99 2.56 -5.06 2.94
N SER A 100 2.77 -6.36 2.88
CA SER A 100 3.49 -7.08 3.94
C SER A 100 4.99 -6.74 3.89
N CYS A 101 5.70 -6.86 5.00
CA CYS A 101 7.18 -6.77 5.06
C CYS A 101 7.86 -8.16 5.12
N ASN A 102 7.10 -9.24 4.93
CA ASN A 102 7.65 -10.59 4.83
C ASN A 102 6.74 -11.55 4.06
N ILE A 103 7.35 -12.31 3.14
CA ILE A 103 6.69 -13.25 2.22
C ILE A 103 5.82 -14.33 2.87
N PHE A 104 6.00 -14.64 4.16
CA PHE A 104 5.23 -15.68 4.86
C PHE A 104 4.36 -15.16 5.99
N SER A 105 4.44 -13.87 6.32
CA SER A 105 3.78 -13.30 7.51
C SER A 105 2.30 -13.01 7.30
N THR A 106 1.86 -12.85 6.05
CA THR A 106 0.48 -12.52 5.73
C THR A 106 -0.49 -13.60 6.24
N GLN A 107 -1.56 -13.13 6.87
CA GLN A 107 -2.75 -13.91 7.18
C GLN A 107 -3.82 -13.56 6.13
N ASP A 108 -4.05 -14.46 5.17
CA ASP A 108 -4.83 -14.14 3.96
C ASP A 108 -6.27 -13.71 4.27
N HIS A 109 -6.88 -14.24 5.32
CA HIS A 109 -8.21 -13.81 5.77
C HIS A 109 -8.21 -12.37 6.28
N ALA A 110 -7.15 -11.92 6.96
CA ALA A 110 -7.02 -10.54 7.40
C ALA A 110 -6.79 -9.61 6.21
N ALA A 111 -5.92 -9.99 5.27
CA ALA A 111 -5.71 -9.25 4.02
C ALA A 111 -7.02 -9.07 3.24
N ALA A 112 -7.80 -10.16 3.09
CA ALA A 112 -9.11 -10.11 2.45
C ALA A 112 -10.10 -9.21 3.19
N ALA A 113 -10.18 -9.30 4.53
CA ALA A 113 -11.09 -8.48 5.33
C ALA A 113 -10.75 -6.98 5.28
N VAL A 114 -9.46 -6.63 5.21
CA VAL A 114 -9.01 -5.24 5.04
C VAL A 114 -9.30 -4.72 3.63
N ALA A 115 -9.10 -5.54 2.60
CA ALA A 115 -9.43 -5.16 1.22
C ALA A 115 -10.94 -4.96 1.02
N VAL A 116 -11.77 -5.83 1.61
CA VAL A 116 -13.24 -5.70 1.57
C VAL A 116 -13.73 -4.54 2.44
N GLY A 117 -13.09 -4.29 3.59
CA GLY A 117 -13.51 -3.26 4.54
C GLY A 117 -14.69 -3.69 5.43
N PRO A 118 -15.03 -2.89 6.46
CA PRO A 118 -16.11 -3.22 7.39
C PRO A 118 -17.51 -3.11 6.77
N ASP A 119 -17.67 -2.24 5.77
CA ASP A 119 -18.95 -1.92 5.11
C ASP A 119 -19.03 -2.42 3.65
N GLY A 120 -18.05 -3.23 3.22
CA GLY A 120 -18.00 -3.79 1.86
C GLY A 120 -18.37 -5.27 1.79
N THR A 121 -18.44 -5.79 0.57
CA THR A 121 -18.55 -7.24 0.30
C THR A 121 -17.43 -7.68 -0.66
N PRO A 122 -17.17 -8.99 -0.83
CA PRO A 122 -16.22 -9.46 -1.82
C PRO A 122 -16.51 -8.96 -3.26
N GLU A 123 -17.78 -8.74 -3.59
CA GLU A 123 -18.23 -8.24 -4.90
C GLU A 123 -18.17 -6.71 -5.03
N ASP A 124 -18.29 -5.98 -3.91
CA ASP A 124 -18.19 -4.52 -3.82
C ASP A 124 -17.26 -4.13 -2.64
N PRO A 125 -15.94 -4.32 -2.78
CA PRO A 125 -14.98 -4.04 -1.72
C PRO A 125 -14.86 -2.53 -1.49
N ARG A 126 -14.92 -2.12 -0.23
CA ARG A 126 -14.87 -0.70 0.21
C ARG A 126 -13.78 -0.45 1.25
N GLY A 127 -12.79 -1.34 1.29
CA GLY A 127 -11.70 -1.30 2.23
C GLY A 127 -10.49 -0.52 1.72
N VAL A 128 -9.32 -0.99 2.15
CA VAL A 128 -8.03 -0.39 1.85
C VAL A 128 -7.32 -1.20 0.76
N PRO A 129 -6.61 -0.56 -0.19
CA PRO A 129 -5.69 -1.25 -1.10
C PRO A 129 -4.65 -2.07 -0.34
N VAL A 130 -4.73 -3.41 -0.45
CA VAL A 130 -3.78 -4.36 0.13
C VAL A 130 -3.13 -5.17 -0.96
N PHE A 131 -1.80 -5.21 -0.96
CA PHE A 131 -0.97 -6.01 -1.85
C PHE A 131 -0.17 -6.97 -0.98
N ALA A 132 -0.80 -8.08 -0.59
CA ALA A 132 -0.20 -9.04 0.31
C ALA A 132 -0.91 -10.40 0.24
N TRP A 133 -0.13 -11.47 0.18
CA TRP A 133 -0.61 -12.84 0.42
C TRP A 133 0.48 -13.70 1.05
N LYS A 134 0.09 -14.84 1.63
CA LYS A 134 1.04 -15.78 2.19
C LYS A 134 1.73 -16.57 1.08
N GLY A 135 3.06 -16.65 1.15
CA GLY A 135 3.87 -17.43 0.22
C GLY A 135 4.22 -16.69 -1.08
N GLU A 136 4.39 -15.38 -1.00
CA GLU A 136 4.93 -14.57 -2.10
C GLU A 136 6.33 -15.06 -2.53
N SER A 137 6.62 -14.97 -3.83
CA SER A 137 8.00 -14.93 -4.32
C SER A 137 8.65 -13.58 -4.02
N LEU A 138 9.98 -13.50 -4.11
CA LEU A 138 10.70 -12.22 -3.92
C LEU A 138 10.27 -11.16 -4.95
N GLN A 139 9.99 -11.56 -6.19
CA GLN A 139 9.50 -10.66 -7.24
C GLN A 139 8.11 -10.10 -6.91
N GLU A 140 7.23 -10.95 -6.36
CA GLU A 140 5.89 -10.53 -5.94
C GLU A 140 5.95 -9.62 -4.71
N TYR A 141 6.80 -9.93 -3.73
CA TYR A 141 7.04 -9.09 -2.55
C TYR A 141 7.44 -7.66 -2.92
N TRP A 142 8.49 -7.51 -3.74
CA TRP A 142 8.94 -6.19 -4.16
C TRP A 142 7.95 -5.49 -5.08
N TRP A 143 7.17 -6.24 -5.88
CA TRP A 143 6.05 -5.68 -6.63
C TRP A 143 4.96 -5.15 -5.69
N CYS A 144 4.60 -5.88 -4.63
CA CYS A 144 3.65 -5.44 -3.61
C CYS A 144 4.11 -4.14 -2.94
N THR A 145 5.38 -4.06 -2.55
CA THR A 145 5.99 -2.85 -1.99
C THR A 145 5.89 -1.67 -2.96
N GLU A 146 6.15 -1.89 -4.26
CA GLU A 146 5.95 -0.85 -5.28
C GLU A 146 4.48 -0.39 -5.38
N GLN A 147 3.52 -1.33 -5.38
CA GLN A 147 2.09 -1.01 -5.46
C GLN A 147 1.60 -0.23 -4.24
N ALA A 148 2.09 -0.57 -3.04
CA ALA A 148 1.74 0.13 -1.81
C ALA A 148 2.33 1.55 -1.78
N LEU A 149 3.52 1.77 -2.35
CA LEU A 149 4.16 3.10 -2.47
C LEU A 149 3.62 3.94 -3.64
N THR A 150 2.94 3.32 -4.61
CA THR A 150 2.38 4.01 -5.78
C THR A 150 0.93 4.39 -5.51
N TRP A 151 0.64 5.69 -5.48
CA TRP A 151 -0.68 6.29 -5.26
C TRP A 151 -1.16 7.00 -6.54
N PRO A 152 -1.92 6.33 -7.41
CA PRO A 152 -2.33 6.88 -8.71
C PRO A 152 -3.05 8.24 -8.62
N ASP A 153 -3.83 8.44 -7.56
CA ASP A 153 -4.63 9.65 -7.36
C ASP A 153 -3.92 10.74 -6.52
N ALA A 154 -2.63 10.57 -6.20
CA ALA A 154 -1.86 11.56 -5.46
C ALA A 154 -1.11 12.52 -6.41
N PRO A 155 -0.95 13.81 -6.07
CA PRO A 155 -0.23 14.78 -6.91
C PRO A 155 1.20 14.37 -7.27
N THR A 156 1.89 13.71 -6.34
CA THR A 156 3.25 13.18 -6.52
C THR A 156 3.28 11.71 -6.95
N GLY A 157 2.11 11.10 -7.13
CA GLY A 157 1.99 9.67 -7.30
C GLY A 157 2.28 8.87 -6.02
N GLY A 158 2.43 9.50 -4.84
CA GLY A 158 2.98 8.85 -3.64
C GLY A 158 2.34 9.14 -2.29
N PRO A 159 2.82 8.43 -1.25
CA PRO A 159 2.42 8.69 0.13
C PRO A 159 2.98 10.03 0.61
N ASN A 160 2.43 10.53 1.70
CA ASN A 160 3.05 11.61 2.47
C ASN A 160 3.56 11.16 3.85
N MET A 161 3.34 9.89 4.22
CA MET A 161 3.92 9.25 5.39
C MET A 161 4.16 7.76 5.11
N ILE A 162 5.20 7.19 5.73
CA ILE A 162 5.46 5.75 5.71
C ILE A 162 5.30 5.18 7.14
N LEU A 163 4.70 4.00 7.24
CA LEU A 163 4.75 3.15 8.43
C LEU A 163 5.49 1.88 8.03
N ASP A 164 6.69 1.67 8.56
CA ASP A 164 7.65 0.67 8.09
C ASP A 164 8.01 -0.30 9.21
N ASP A 165 8.32 -1.54 8.83
CA ASP A 165 8.82 -2.60 9.68
C ASP A 165 9.92 -3.35 8.92
N GLY A 166 11.17 -3.11 9.32
CA GLY A 166 12.37 -3.64 8.69
C GLY A 166 13.02 -2.67 7.71
N GLY A 167 12.31 -1.61 7.32
CA GLY A 167 12.83 -0.50 6.53
C GLY A 167 12.85 -0.73 5.02
N ASP A 168 12.09 -1.68 4.49
CA ASP A 168 12.12 -2.04 3.07
C ASP A 168 11.40 -1.01 2.17
N ALA A 169 10.28 -0.45 2.64
CA ALA A 169 9.62 0.64 1.92
C ALA A 169 10.53 1.87 1.87
N THR A 170 11.16 2.19 3.01
CA THR A 170 12.13 3.28 3.13
C THR A 170 13.35 3.04 2.24
N LEU A 171 13.93 1.83 2.24
CA LEU A 171 15.05 1.44 1.40
C LEU A 171 14.73 1.66 -0.08
N LEU A 172 13.56 1.19 -0.55
CA LEU A 172 13.17 1.28 -1.94
C LEU A 172 13.04 2.74 -2.40
N VAL A 173 12.46 3.60 -1.57
CA VAL A 173 12.37 5.05 -1.86
C VAL A 173 13.78 5.67 -1.93
N HIS A 174 14.64 5.41 -0.95
CA HIS A 174 15.98 6.01 -0.92
C HIS A 174 16.84 5.55 -2.10
N LYS A 175 16.84 4.26 -2.41
CA LYS A 175 17.59 3.71 -3.56
C LYS A 175 17.02 4.15 -4.89
N GLY A 176 15.70 4.27 -5.01
CA GLY A 176 15.06 4.84 -6.19
C GLY A 176 15.52 6.28 -6.47
N VAL A 177 15.55 7.13 -5.43
CA VAL A 177 16.03 8.51 -5.55
C VAL A 177 17.52 8.57 -5.85
N GLU A 178 18.33 7.72 -5.21
CA GLU A 178 19.77 7.62 -5.45
C GLU A 178 20.08 7.32 -6.92
N TYR A 179 19.43 6.29 -7.48
CA TYR A 179 19.68 5.86 -8.84
C TYR A 179 19.06 6.78 -9.90
N GLU A 180 17.93 7.43 -9.61
CA GLU A 180 17.40 8.50 -10.45
C GLU A 180 18.37 9.68 -10.55
N LYS A 181 18.99 10.10 -9.43
CA LYS A 181 20.00 11.16 -9.41
C LYS A 181 21.28 10.75 -10.15
N ALA A 182 21.68 9.48 -10.04
CA ALA A 182 22.81 8.93 -10.78
C ALA A 182 22.52 8.76 -12.29
N GLY A 183 21.24 8.73 -12.67
CA GLY A 183 20.79 8.50 -14.05
C GLY A 183 20.90 7.04 -14.52
N ALA A 184 21.25 6.13 -13.62
CA ALA A 184 21.38 4.70 -13.91
C ALA A 184 21.23 3.87 -12.62
N VAL A 185 20.73 2.64 -12.78
CA VAL A 185 20.70 1.61 -11.75
C VAL A 185 21.88 0.67 -11.96
N PRO A 186 22.59 0.20 -10.91
CA PRO A 186 23.62 -0.82 -11.04
C PRO A 186 23.14 -2.06 -11.80
N ASP A 187 24.06 -2.72 -12.50
CA ASP A 187 23.75 -3.95 -13.23
C ASP A 187 23.29 -5.04 -12.25
N VAL A 188 22.22 -5.76 -12.59
CA VAL A 188 21.70 -6.87 -11.79
C VAL A 188 22.77 -7.94 -11.54
N ALA A 189 23.74 -8.10 -12.45
CA ALA A 189 24.88 -9.01 -12.28
C ALA A 189 25.81 -8.62 -11.12
N THR A 190 25.75 -7.39 -10.61
CA THR A 190 26.51 -6.95 -9.43
C THR A 190 25.74 -7.14 -8.11
N ALA A 191 24.55 -7.75 -8.16
CA ALA A 191 23.75 -7.98 -6.97
C ALA A 191 24.47 -8.89 -5.97
N GLU A 192 24.34 -8.55 -4.69
CA GLU A 192 24.96 -9.27 -3.57
C GLU A 192 24.09 -10.44 -3.06
N SER A 193 22.83 -10.48 -3.49
CA SER A 193 21.86 -11.53 -3.15
C SER A 193 20.79 -11.64 -4.23
N GLU A 194 20.02 -12.74 -4.21
CA GLU A 194 18.85 -12.90 -5.09
C GLU A 194 17.84 -11.77 -4.89
N GLU A 195 17.59 -11.39 -3.65
CA GLU A 195 16.69 -10.28 -3.31
C GLU A 195 17.21 -8.94 -3.85
N HIS A 196 18.51 -8.66 -3.67
CA HIS A 196 19.12 -7.46 -4.22
C HIS A 196 19.00 -7.41 -5.75
N ALA A 197 19.13 -8.55 -6.43
CA ALA A 197 18.92 -8.65 -7.88
C ALA A 197 17.49 -8.27 -8.29
N VAL A 198 16.48 -8.68 -7.50
CA VAL A 198 15.08 -8.30 -7.71
C VAL A 198 14.88 -6.80 -7.54
N ILE A 199 15.44 -6.19 -6.48
CA ILE A 199 15.36 -4.74 -6.24
C ILE A 199 15.99 -3.96 -7.40
N LEU A 200 17.20 -4.34 -7.84
CA LEU A 200 17.88 -3.69 -8.97
C LEU A 200 17.04 -3.80 -10.25
N GLY A 201 16.48 -4.99 -10.53
CA GLY A 201 15.60 -5.19 -11.68
C GLY A 201 14.34 -4.31 -11.62
N LEU A 202 13.71 -4.19 -10.45
CA LEU A 202 12.55 -3.32 -10.24
C LEU A 202 12.91 -1.85 -10.44
N LEU A 203 14.01 -1.38 -9.83
CA LEU A 203 14.46 0.01 -9.97
C LEU A 203 14.85 0.32 -11.42
N ALA A 204 15.52 -0.58 -12.12
CA ALA A 204 15.88 -0.41 -13.53
C ALA A 204 14.63 -0.31 -14.41
N ARG A 205 13.64 -1.18 -14.19
CA ARG A 205 12.34 -1.12 -14.88
C ARG A 205 11.63 0.21 -14.62
N THR A 206 11.49 0.59 -13.35
CA THR A 206 10.75 1.81 -12.98
C THR A 206 11.44 3.08 -13.46
N LEU A 207 12.77 3.13 -13.46
CA LEU A 207 13.54 4.23 -14.04
C LEU A 207 13.29 4.36 -15.55
N ALA A 208 13.21 3.25 -16.27
CA ALA A 208 12.94 3.25 -17.72
C ALA A 208 11.48 3.61 -18.06
N GLU A 209 10.52 3.08 -17.30
CA GLU A 209 9.08 3.29 -17.54
C GLU A 209 8.61 4.68 -17.08
N ARG A 210 9.11 5.16 -15.94
CA ARG A 210 8.67 6.40 -15.28
C ARG A 210 9.87 7.13 -14.65
N PRO A 211 10.73 7.78 -15.45
CA PRO A 211 11.85 8.56 -14.93
C PRO A 211 11.39 9.63 -13.93
N GLY A 212 12.03 9.70 -12.77
CA GLY A 212 11.72 10.68 -11.72
C GLY A 212 10.58 10.27 -10.78
N LYS A 213 10.01 9.07 -10.94
CA LYS A 213 8.99 8.51 -10.04
C LYS A 213 9.42 8.65 -8.59
N TRP A 214 10.56 8.08 -8.21
CA TRP A 214 10.95 7.97 -6.80
C TRP A 214 11.28 9.33 -6.18
N THR A 215 11.91 10.23 -6.94
CA THR A 215 12.16 11.62 -6.54
C THR A 215 10.87 12.38 -6.33
N GLN A 216 9.88 12.21 -7.21
CA GLN A 216 8.57 12.83 -7.06
C GLN A 216 7.84 12.28 -5.82
N LEU A 217 7.79 10.95 -5.65
CA LEU A 217 7.21 10.30 -4.47
C LEU A 217 7.83 10.84 -3.18
N ALA A 218 9.16 10.83 -3.08
CA ALA A 218 9.90 11.22 -1.89
C ALA A 218 9.68 12.69 -1.50
N SER A 219 9.36 13.56 -2.47
CA SER A 219 9.22 15.01 -2.25
C SER A 219 8.08 15.43 -1.30
N GLU A 220 7.08 14.56 -1.11
CA GLU A 220 5.94 14.81 -0.21
C GLU A 220 5.97 13.98 1.07
N ILE A 221 6.94 13.07 1.23
CA ILE A 221 7.05 12.23 2.43
C ILE A 221 7.53 13.10 3.59
N ARG A 222 6.66 13.25 4.58
CA ARG A 222 6.89 14.06 5.78
C ARG A 222 7.62 13.30 6.88
N GLY A 223 7.64 11.99 6.79
CA GLY A 223 8.44 11.12 7.65
C GLY A 223 8.03 9.66 7.60
N VAL A 224 8.80 8.85 8.32
CA VAL A 224 8.58 7.42 8.54
C VAL A 224 8.51 7.10 10.03
N THR A 225 7.64 6.17 10.41
CA THR A 225 7.69 5.50 11.72
C THR A 225 8.18 4.07 11.52
N GLU A 226 9.25 3.68 12.22
CA GLU A 226 9.90 2.37 12.04
C GLU A 226 9.74 1.49 13.29
N GLU A 227 9.23 0.28 13.06
CA GLU A 227 8.76 -0.66 14.09
C GLU A 227 9.89 -1.49 14.71
N THR A 228 10.86 -1.97 13.90
CA THR A 228 11.83 -2.97 14.35
C THR A 228 13.25 -2.44 14.49
N THR A 229 14.02 -3.13 15.35
CA THR A 229 15.45 -2.87 15.58
C THR A 229 16.26 -2.84 14.27
N THR A 230 15.99 -3.75 13.33
CA THR A 230 16.71 -3.82 12.05
C THR A 230 16.48 -2.59 11.18
N GLY A 231 15.22 -2.16 11.01
CA GLY A 231 14.92 -0.96 10.24
C GLY A 231 15.47 0.29 10.93
N VAL A 232 15.42 0.37 12.26
CA VAL A 232 16.03 1.46 13.03
C VAL A 232 17.54 1.57 12.80
N HIS A 233 18.26 0.44 12.71
CA HIS A 233 19.68 0.47 12.38
C HIS A 233 19.94 1.06 11.00
N ARG A 234 19.15 0.68 9.98
CA ARG A 234 19.22 1.26 8.63
C ARG A 234 18.97 2.77 8.64
N LEU A 235 17.98 3.23 9.42
CA LEU A 235 17.70 4.66 9.59
C LEU A 235 18.88 5.42 10.20
N TYR A 236 19.52 4.86 11.25
CA TYR A 236 20.70 5.49 11.86
C TYR A 236 21.93 5.48 10.94
N GLU A 237 22.10 4.46 10.10
CA GLU A 237 23.13 4.44 9.05
C GLU A 237 22.91 5.59 8.06
N MET A 238 21.72 5.70 7.48
CA MET A 238 21.37 6.80 6.56
C MET A 238 21.50 8.17 7.23
N GLN A 239 21.13 8.30 8.51
CA GLN A 239 21.30 9.55 9.25
C GLN A 239 22.78 9.92 9.43
N ARG A 240 23.64 8.96 9.80
CA ARG A 240 25.09 9.18 9.98
C ARG A 240 25.77 9.57 8.66
N GLU A 241 25.30 9.00 7.56
CA GLU A 241 25.82 9.28 6.21
C GLU A 241 25.25 10.56 5.59
N GLY A 242 24.22 11.17 6.21
CA GLY A 242 23.52 12.34 5.67
C GLY A 242 22.64 12.00 4.46
N ALA A 243 22.28 10.72 4.28
CA ALA A 243 21.48 10.22 3.18
C ALA A 243 19.97 10.15 3.48
N LEU A 244 19.57 10.25 4.75
CA LEU A 244 18.17 10.17 5.16
C LEU A 244 17.35 11.33 4.55
N LEU A 245 16.36 11.00 3.72
CA LEU A 245 15.60 11.97 2.92
C LEU A 245 14.50 12.71 3.70
N PHE A 246 13.97 12.10 4.76
CA PHE A 246 12.86 12.63 5.55
C PHE A 246 12.99 12.22 7.04
N PRO A 247 12.32 12.94 7.96
CA PRO A 247 12.34 12.61 9.38
C PRO A 247 11.92 11.17 9.67
N ALA A 248 12.52 10.56 10.69
CA ALA A 248 12.18 9.21 11.13
C ALA A 248 11.91 9.17 12.63
N ILE A 249 10.89 8.40 13.02
CA ILE A 249 10.57 8.08 14.42
C ILE A 249 10.88 6.61 14.66
N ASN A 250 11.77 6.37 15.61
CA ASN A 250 12.09 5.04 16.12
C ASN A 250 10.99 4.61 17.10
N VAL A 251 10.07 3.76 16.63
CA VAL A 251 8.99 3.20 17.48
C VAL A 251 9.54 2.06 18.33
N ASN A 252 10.46 1.25 17.77
CA ASN A 252 11.06 0.09 18.44
C ASN A 252 11.55 0.40 19.87
N ASP A 253 12.27 1.51 20.03
CA ASP A 253 12.93 1.87 21.29
C ASP A 253 11.99 2.53 22.31
N SER A 254 10.70 2.69 21.97
CA SER A 254 9.69 2.98 22.97
C SER A 254 9.70 1.89 24.05
N VAL A 255 9.62 2.29 25.32
CA VAL A 255 9.69 1.35 26.45
C VAL A 255 8.56 0.31 26.37
N THR A 256 7.37 0.74 25.98
CA THR A 256 6.18 -0.11 25.80
C THR A 256 6.25 -1.01 24.56
N LYS A 257 7.25 -0.83 23.69
CA LYS A 257 7.52 -1.69 22.53
C LYS A 257 8.66 -2.65 22.86
N SER A 258 9.90 -2.16 22.90
CA SER A 258 11.09 -2.99 23.12
C SER A 258 11.07 -3.89 24.36
N LYS A 259 10.39 -3.50 25.44
CA LYS A 259 10.33 -4.28 26.69
C LYS A 259 9.12 -5.19 26.80
N PHE A 260 8.18 -5.09 25.86
CA PHE A 260 6.99 -5.93 25.81
C PHE A 260 7.00 -6.79 24.55
N ASP A 261 6.75 -6.19 23.40
CA ASP A 261 6.66 -6.85 22.10
C ASP A 261 7.87 -7.74 21.79
N ASN A 262 9.10 -7.20 21.88
CA ASN A 262 10.29 -7.97 21.53
C ASN A 262 10.59 -9.12 22.53
N LYS A 263 9.85 -9.23 23.64
CA LYS A 263 10.20 -10.10 24.78
C LYS A 263 9.12 -11.12 25.16
N TYR A 264 7.84 -10.75 25.14
CA TYR A 264 6.71 -11.58 25.60
C TYR A 264 5.90 -12.08 24.41
#